data_AF-A0A848TU53-F1
#
_entry.id   AF-A0A848TU53-F1
#
_cell.length_a   1.000
_cell.length_b   1.000
_cell.length_c   1.000
_cell.angle_alpha   90.00
_cell.angle_beta   90.00
_cell.angle_gamma   90.00
#
_symmetry.space_group_name_H-M   'P 1'
#
loop_
_entity.id
_entity.type
_entity.pdbx_description
1 polymer ?
#
loop_
_entity_poly.entity_id
_entity_poly.type
_entity_poly.pdbx_seq_one_letter_code
_entity_poly.pdbx_strand_id
1 'polypeptide(L)'
;AKHIAYNWIRRDIGGDTQRINHADIKLSDETFKHILLPVYISSYKYNGKEFHFYINGQTGTLSGTRPYSFWKIFFLVLFIIVVIVLIAIFAQ
;
A
#
# COMPACT_ATOMS: atom_id res chain seq x y z
N ALA A 1 -13.76 -8.30 -12.43
CA ALA A 1 -14.18 -8.38 -13.84
C ALA A 1 -14.54 -7.00 -14.43
N LYS A 2 -15.57 -6.30 -13.95
CA LYS A 2 -16.02 -5.00 -14.51
C LYS A 2 -14.92 -3.94 -14.67
N HIS A 3 -14.06 -3.75 -13.67
CA HIS A 3 -12.95 -2.78 -13.76
C HIS A 3 -11.94 -3.12 -14.86
N ILE A 4 -11.69 -4.41 -15.11
CA ILE A 4 -10.79 -4.87 -16.18
C ILE A 4 -11.41 -4.54 -17.54
N ALA A 5 -12.71 -4.81 -17.71
CA ALA A 5 -13.44 -4.49 -18.94
C ALA A 5 -13.46 -2.97 -19.22
N TYR A 6 -13.69 -2.14 -18.20
CA TYR A 6 -13.58 -0.68 -18.34
C TYR A 6 -12.16 -0.23 -18.71
N ASN A 7 -11.12 -0.88 -18.19
CA ASN A 7 -9.74 -0.61 -18.59
C ASN A 7 -9.47 -0.99 -20.06
N TRP A 8 -10.08 -2.06 -20.57
CA TRP A 8 -10.00 -2.41 -21.99
C TRP A 8 -10.67 -1.36 -22.87
N ILE A 9 -11.90 -0.96 -22.53
CA ILE A 9 -12.62 0.12 -23.23
C ILE A 9 -11.77 1.40 -23.25
N ARG A 10 -11.18 1.79 -22.11
CA ARG A 10 -10.33 2.99 -22.04
C ARG A 10 -9.08 2.90 -22.90
N ARG A 11 -8.45 1.72 -22.96
CA ARG A 11 -7.27 1.49 -23.80
C ARG A 11 -7.60 1.52 -25.29
N ASP A 12 -8.78 1.03 -25.66
CA ASP A 12 -9.27 1.02 -27.04
C ASP A 12 -9.62 2.43 -27.53
N ILE A 13 -10.31 3.23 -26.72
CA ILE A 13 -10.61 4.64 -27.03
C ILE A 13 -9.33 5.48 -27.12
N GLY A 14 -8.40 5.29 -26.18
CA GLY A 14 -7.16 6.07 -26.08
C GLY A 14 -7.35 7.52 -25.58
N GLY A 15 -6.24 8.25 -25.43
CA GLY A 15 -6.22 9.62 -24.90
C GLY A 15 -6.26 9.72 -23.38
N ASP A 16 -5.81 10.87 -22.86
CA ASP A 16 -5.48 11.06 -21.44
C ASP A 16 -6.71 11.31 -20.55
N THR A 17 -7.77 11.92 -21.09
CA THR A 17 -9.01 12.20 -20.37
C THR A 17 -10.19 11.60 -21.13
N GLN A 18 -10.88 10.65 -20.49
CA GLN A 18 -12.02 9.95 -21.08
C GLN A 18 -13.20 9.93 -20.11
N ARG A 19 -14.42 10.10 -20.65
CA ARG A 19 -15.67 9.94 -19.90
C ARG A 19 -16.52 8.88 -20.58
N ILE A 20 -16.76 7.77 -19.86
CA ILE A 20 -17.61 6.67 -20.31
C ILE A 20 -18.96 6.82 -19.61
N ASN A 21 -19.96 7.38 -20.30
CA ASN A 21 -21.28 7.63 -19.73
C ASN A 21 -22.11 6.34 -19.59
N HIS A 22 -21.92 5.39 -20.50
CA HIS A 22 -22.62 4.12 -20.49
C HIS A 22 -21.73 3.03 -21.10
N ALA A 23 -21.78 1.82 -20.55
CA ALA A 23 -21.19 0.62 -21.13
C ALA A 23 -22.03 -0.59 -20.71
N ASP A 24 -22.61 -1.29 -21.70
CA ASP A 24 -23.26 -2.57 -21.48
C ASP A 24 -22.24 -3.69 -21.72
N ILE A 25 -21.71 -4.25 -20.64
CA ILE A 25 -20.65 -5.26 -20.67
C ILE A 25 -21.24 -6.59 -20.23
N LYS A 26 -21.37 -7.52 -21.18
CA LYS A 26 -21.77 -8.91 -20.92
C LYS A 26 -20.54 -9.81 -21.01
N LEU A 27 -20.11 -10.32 -19.87
CA LEU A 27 -19.06 -11.32 -19.78
C LEU A 27 -19.74 -12.68 -19.55
N SER A 28 -19.24 -13.72 -20.21
CA SER A 28 -19.66 -15.10 -20.03
C SER A 28 -18.43 -16.01 -20.02
N ASP A 29 -18.58 -17.20 -19.44
CA ASP A 29 -17.53 -18.23 -19.36
C ASP A 29 -16.23 -17.75 -18.69
N GLU A 30 -16.37 -16.97 -17.60
CA GLU A 30 -15.22 -16.54 -16.81
C GLU A 30 -14.50 -17.75 -16.19
N THR A 31 -13.34 -18.06 -16.75
CA THR A 31 -12.46 -19.13 -16.26
C THR A 31 -11.30 -18.57 -15.44
N PHE A 32 -10.83 -19.35 -14.47
CA PHE A 32 -9.64 -19.00 -13.69
C PHE A 32 -8.39 -19.49 -14.40
N LYS A 33 -7.47 -18.56 -14.72
CA LYS A 33 -6.12 -18.91 -15.16
C LYS A 33 -5.19 -18.94 -13.95
N HIS A 34 -4.47 -20.04 -13.77
CA HIS A 34 -3.32 -20.06 -12.87
C HIS A 34 -2.18 -19.29 -13.54
N ILE A 35 -1.84 -18.14 -12.97
CA ILE A 35 -0.74 -17.29 -13.46
C ILE A 35 0.36 -17.22 -12.41
N LEU A 36 1.60 -17.25 -12.86
CA LEU A 36 2.75 -16.97 -12.01
C LEU A 36 2.97 -15.46 -12.00
N LEU A 37 2.88 -14.85 -10.81
CA LEU A 37 3.20 -13.45 -10.62
C LEU A 37 4.62 -13.33 -10.09
N PRO A 38 5.43 -12.39 -10.60
CA PRO A 38 6.77 -12.18 -10.09
C PRO A 38 6.67 -11.52 -8.70
N VAL A 39 7.04 -12.27 -7.66
CA VAL A 39 7.10 -11.80 -6.28
C VAL A 39 8.42 -12.24 -5.68
N TYR A 40 9.15 -11.30 -5.09
CA TYR A 40 10.36 -11.60 -4.32
C TYR A 40 10.01 -11.61 -2.84
N ILE A 41 10.49 -12.64 -2.14
CA ILE A 41 10.21 -12.86 -0.72
C ILE A 41 11.55 -13.00 -0.02
N SER A 42 11.71 -12.31 1.11
CA SER A 42 12.89 -12.44 1.95
C SER A 42 12.52 -12.28 3.43
N SER A 43 13.28 -12.95 4.30
CA SER A 43 13.17 -12.83 5.75
C SER A 43 14.51 -12.54 6.39
N TYR A 44 14.47 -11.76 7.47
CA TYR A 44 15.62 -11.46 8.31
C TYR A 44 15.25 -11.52 9.78
N LYS A 45 16.23 -11.86 10.61
CA LYS A 45 16.06 -11.94 12.07
C LYS A 45 16.60 -10.67 12.73
N TYR A 46 15.83 -10.08 13.61
CA TYR A 46 16.22 -8.93 14.41
C TYR A 46 15.70 -9.07 15.84
N ASN A 47 16.60 -8.98 16.83
CA ASN A 47 16.28 -9.13 18.25
C ASN A 47 15.43 -10.37 18.57
N GLY A 48 15.83 -11.53 18.02
CA GLY A 48 15.12 -12.80 18.22
C GLY A 48 13.82 -12.97 17.41
N LYS A 49 13.30 -11.91 16.77
CA LYS A 49 12.07 -11.94 15.98
C LYS A 49 12.38 -12.00 14.48
N GLU A 50 11.58 -12.76 13.74
CA GLU A 50 11.67 -12.81 12.28
C GLU A 50 10.79 -11.73 11.65
N PHE A 51 11.32 -11.08 10.62
CA PHE A 51 10.63 -10.06 9.85
C PHE A 51 10.63 -10.47 8.39
N HIS A 52 9.45 -10.43 7.78
CA HIS A 52 9.25 -10.78 6.38
C HIS A 52 8.94 -9.52 5.58
N PHE A 53 9.48 -9.47 4.37
CA PHE A 53 9.08 -8.49 3.38
C PHE A 53 8.92 -9.13 2.01
N TYR A 54 8.00 -8.55 1.26
CA TYR A 54 7.51 -9.01 -0.03
C TYR A 54 7.63 -7.84 -1.00
N ILE A 55 8.14 -8.13 -2.19
CA ILE A 55 8.29 -7.12 -3.24
C ILE A 55 7.52 -7.61 -4.46
N ASN A 56 6.60 -6.77 -4.93
CA ASN A 56 5.94 -6.99 -6.22
C ASN A 56 6.98 -6.77 -7.34
N GLY A 57 7.25 -7.81 -8.13
CA GLY A 57 8.26 -7.76 -9.19
C GLY A 57 7.84 -6.95 -10.43
N GLN A 58 6.58 -6.54 -10.55
CA GLN A 58 6.10 -5.68 -11.64
C GLN A 58 6.13 -4.19 -11.25
N THR A 59 5.69 -3.84 -10.04
CA THR A 59 5.56 -2.44 -9.60
C THR A 59 6.72 -1.98 -8.72
N GLY A 60 7.51 -2.92 -8.17
CA GLY A 60 8.52 -2.62 -7.15
C GLY A 60 7.95 -2.26 -5.78
N THR A 61 6.62 -2.32 -5.59
CA THR A 61 5.99 -1.98 -4.30
C THR A 61 6.39 -3.00 -3.24
N LEU A 62 6.85 -2.49 -2.10
CA LEU A 62 7.30 -3.29 -0.96
C LEU A 62 6.21 -3.34 0.12
N SER A 63 5.92 -4.55 0.60
CA SER A 63 5.01 -4.80 1.72
C SER A 63 5.73 -5.67 2.74
N GLY A 64 5.65 -5.34 4.03
CA GLY A 64 6.34 -6.11 5.05
C GLY A 64 6.31 -5.45 6.41
N THR A 65 6.71 -6.22 7.41
CA THR A 65 6.85 -5.74 8.78
C THR A 65 8.27 -5.27 9.04
N ARG A 66 8.45 -4.21 9.82
CA ARG A 66 9.77 -3.67 10.20
C ARG A 66 9.90 -3.51 11.71
N PRO A 67 11.13 -3.60 12.26
CA PRO A 67 11.35 -3.32 13.68
C PRO A 67 11.20 -1.82 13.94
N TYR A 68 10.41 -1.49 14.96
CA TYR A 68 10.31 -0.14 15.49
C TYR A 68 11.34 0.06 16.60
N SER A 69 11.95 1.25 16.63
CA SER A 69 12.89 1.62 17.69
C SER A 69 12.13 2.20 18.88
N PHE A 70 12.19 1.50 20.01
CA PHE A 70 11.60 1.93 21.27
C PHE A 70 12.05 3.35 21.64
N TRP A 71 13.36 3.62 21.61
CA TRP A 71 13.92 4.92 21.96
C TRP A 71 13.41 6.07 21.09
N LYS A 72 13.26 5.86 19.77
CA LYS A 72 12.72 6.90 18.88
C LYS A 72 11.28 7.26 19.25
N ILE A 73 10.44 6.26 19.53
CA ILE A 73 9.04 6.49 19.90
C ILE A 73 8.96 7.13 21.29
N PHE A 74 9.75 6.65 22.25
CA PHE A 74 9.78 7.18 23.61
C PHE A 74 10.13 8.67 23.63
N PHE A 75 11.22 9.08 22.97
CA PHE A 75 11.61 10.49 22.93
C PHE A 75 10.61 11.36 22.16
N LEU A 76 9.96 10.83 21.13
CA LEU A 76 8.90 11.54 20.42
C LEU A 76 7.71 11.83 21.35
N VAL A 77 7.26 10.83 22.11
CA VAL A 77 6.15 10.99 23.08
C VAL A 77 6.54 11.96 24.19
N LEU A 78 7.75 11.82 24.75
CA LEU A 78 8.26 12.72 25.79
C LEU A 78 8.31 14.17 25.30
N PHE A 79 8.80 14.41 24.08
CA PHE A 79 8.84 15.73 23.48
C PHE A 79 7.46 16.36 23.35
N ILE A 80 6.46 15.61 22.87
CA ILE A 80 5.08 16.07 22.75
C ILE A 80 4.51 16.47 24.13
N ILE A 81 4.76 15.67 25.17
CA ILE A 81 4.32 15.98 26.54
C ILE A 81 4.95 17.27 27.04
N VAL A 82 6.26 17.45 26.87
CA VAL A 82 6.96 18.69 27.26
C VAL A 82 6.37 19.92 26.57
N VAL A 83 6.11 19.83 25.26
CA VAL A 83 5.49 20.92 24.50
C VAL A 83 4.10 21.26 25.04
N ILE A 84 3.26 20.27 25.32
CA ILE A 84 1.92 20.48 25.90
C ILE A 84 2.01 21.18 27.26
N VAL A 85 2.92 20.72 28.13
CA VAL A 85 3.13 21.32 29.46
C VAL A 85 3.56 22.77 29.34
N LEU A 86 4.52 23.08 28.46
CA LEU A 86 4.95 24.45 28.23
C LEU A 86 3.80 25.32 27.75
N ILE A 87 3.03 24.86 26.76
CA ILE A 87 1.84 25.59 26.27
C ILE A 87 0.84 25.85 27.39
N ALA A 88 0.55 24.84 28.22
CA ALA A 88 -0.38 25.00 29.34
C ALA A 88 0.09 26.05 30.37
N ILE A 89 1.39 26.12 30.64
CA ILE A 89 1.99 27.13 31.53
C ILE A 89 1.89 28.54 30.93
N PHE A 90 2.17 28.70 29.62
CA PHE A 90 2.14 30.01 28.97
C PHE A 90 0.73 30.50 28.59
N ALA A 91 -0.24 29.59 28.50
CA ALA A 91 -1.64 29.91 28.17
C ALA A 91 -2.51 30.20 29.41
N GLN A 92 -1.95 30.04 30.61
CA GLN A 92 -2.55 30.44 31.89
C GLN A 92 -2.17 31.88 32.23
#